data_AF-A0A9W8QL21-F1
#
_entry.id   AF-A0A9W8QL21-F1
#
_cell.length_a   1.000
_cell.length_b   1.000
_cell.length_c   1.000
_cell.angle_alpha   90.00
_cell.angle_beta   90.00
_cell.angle_gamma   90.00
#
_symmetry.space_group_name_H-M   'P 1'
#
loop_
_entity.id
_entity.type
_entity.pdbx_description
1 polymer ?
#
loop_
_entity_poly.entity_id
_entity_poly.type
_entity_poly.pdbx_seq_one_letter_code
_entity_poly.pdbx_strand_id
1 'polypeptide(L)' 'MDAKVPSLPSAAPAAASSDNASRPKPCCVCKDEKAKRDECMLFSNAKDPQADCQSLVAQYKTCMLGFGYKV' A
#
# COMPACT_ATOMS: atom_id res chain seq x y z
N MET A 1 3.75 -17.63 45.39
CA MET A 1 3.37 -16.27 44.91
C MET A 1 3.61 -16.12 43.42
N ASP A 2 3.27 -17.17 42.68
CA ASP A 2 2.37 -17.23 41.52
C ASP A 2 1.86 -15.91 40.95
N ALA A 3 2.43 -15.50 39.81
CA ALA A 3 1.77 -14.62 38.84
C ALA A 3 1.77 -15.32 37.47
N LYS A 4 0.68 -16.04 37.23
CA LYS A 4 0.25 -16.58 35.94
C LYS A 4 -0.10 -15.41 35.03
N VAL A 5 0.67 -15.19 33.95
CA VAL A 5 0.22 -14.38 32.80
C VAL A 5 0.14 -15.31 31.59
N PRO A 6 -1.05 -15.42 30.96
CA PRO A 6 -1.37 -16.44 29.98
C PRO A 6 -0.74 -16.14 28.62
N SER A 7 -0.37 -17.23 27.96
CA SER A 7 -0.04 -17.34 26.54
C SER A 7 -1.00 -16.50 25.67
N LEU A 8 -0.44 -15.49 25.01
CA LEU A 8 -1.07 -14.83 23.87
C LEU A 8 -1.01 -15.80 22.68
N PRO A 9 -2.11 -16.06 21.96
CA PRO A 9 -2.05 -16.85 20.75
C PRO A 9 -1.26 -16.07 19.68
N SER A 10 -0.24 -16.75 19.16
CA SER A 10 0.45 -16.42 17.92
C SER A 10 -0.59 -16.09 16.84
N ALA A 11 -0.61 -14.84 16.39
CA ALA A 11 -1.43 -14.42 15.27
C ALA A 11 -0.89 -15.10 14.00
N ALA A 12 -1.53 -16.21 13.63
CA ALA A 12 -1.38 -16.86 12.34
C ALA A 12 -1.58 -15.84 11.21
N PRO A 13 -0.91 -16.01 10.05
CA PRO A 13 -1.03 -15.08 8.94
C PRO A 13 -2.48 -15.05 8.47
N ALA A 14 -3.05 -13.86 8.39
CA ALA A 14 -4.33 -13.64 7.74
C ALA A 14 -4.22 -14.18 6.30
N ALA A 15 -4.89 -15.31 6.06
CA ALA A 15 -5.09 -15.85 4.73
C ALA A 15 -5.85 -14.79 3.91
N ALA A 16 -5.12 -14.05 3.08
CA ALA A 16 -5.71 -13.18 2.08
C ALA A 16 -6.37 -14.08 1.03
N SER A 17 -7.70 -14.14 1.09
CA SER A 17 -8.56 -14.91 0.21
C SER A 17 -8.23 -14.63 -1.26
N SER A 18 -7.77 -15.67 -1.95
CA SER A 18 -7.74 -15.76 -3.40
C SER A 18 -9.17 -15.84 -3.93
N ASP A 19 -9.79 -14.70 -4.19
CA ASP A 19 -10.96 -14.63 -5.07
C ASP A 19 -11.07 -13.22 -5.68
N ASN A 20 -11.62 -13.11 -6.90
CA ASN A 20 -11.66 -11.98 -7.84
C ASN A 20 -10.58 -11.96 -8.93
N ALA A 21 -10.45 -13.06 -9.66
CA ALA A 21 -9.62 -13.21 -10.86
C ALA A 21 -10.23 -12.65 -12.17
N SER A 22 -11.19 -11.71 -12.15
CA SER A 22 -11.88 -11.30 -13.39
C SER A 22 -12.00 -9.80 -13.67
N ARG A 23 -11.57 -8.92 -12.76
CA ARG A 23 -11.21 -7.53 -13.08
C ARG A 23 -10.05 -7.15 -12.16
N PRO A 24 -8.82 -6.92 -12.65
CA PRO A 24 -7.73 -6.53 -11.78
C PRO A 24 -8.15 -5.27 -11.04
N LYS A 25 -8.26 -5.35 -9.71
CA LYS A 25 -8.58 -4.20 -8.86
C LYS A 25 -7.56 -3.09 -9.19
N PRO A 26 -7.92 -1.80 -9.16
CA PRO A 26 -7.02 -0.68 -9.52
C PRO A 26 -5.72 -0.65 -8.70
N CYS A 27 -5.69 -1.39 -7.58
CA CYS A 27 -4.50 -1.64 -6.77
C CYS A 27 -3.51 -2.67 -7.33
N CYS A 28 -3.79 -3.38 -8.43
CA CYS A 28 -2.89 -4.39 -9.02
C CYS A 28 -2.10 -3.91 -10.24
N VAL A 29 -2.44 -2.75 -10.80
CA VAL A 29 -1.88 -2.27 -12.07
C VAL A 29 -0.57 -1.51 -11.86
N CYS A 30 -0.55 -0.62 -10.86
CA CYS A 30 0.58 0.26 -10.57
C CYS A 30 1.07 0.03 -9.14
N LYS A 31 1.31 -1.23 -8.75
CA LYS A 31 1.72 -1.57 -7.37
C LYS A 31 3.06 -0.96 -7.01
N ASP A 32 4.04 -1.03 -7.90
CA ASP A 32 5.37 -0.45 -7.68
C ASP A 32 5.31 1.07 -7.53
N GLU A 33 4.65 1.79 -8.44
CA GLU A 33 4.47 3.24 -8.30
C GLU A 33 3.69 3.60 -7.03
N LYS A 34 2.66 2.83 -6.68
CA LYS A 34 1.89 3.03 -5.45
C LYS A 34 2.75 2.83 -4.21
N ALA A 35 3.58 1.77 -4.19
CA ALA A 35 4.50 1.47 -3.11
C ALA A 35 5.54 2.58 -2.95
N LYS A 36 6.14 3.04 -4.05
CA LYS A 36 7.08 4.18 -4.07
C LYS A 36 6.46 5.48 -3.58
N ARG A 37 5.21 5.73 -3.94
CA ARG A 37 4.49 6.91 -3.44
C ARG A 37 4.13 6.78 -1.96
N ASP A 38 3.69 5.59 -1.52
CA ASP A 38 3.41 5.30 -0.11
C ASP A 38 4.68 5.42 0.73
N GLU A 39 5.79 4.81 0.33
CA GLU A 39 7.07 4.88 1.05
C GLU A 39 7.58 6.32 1.12
N CYS A 40 7.48 7.08 0.02
CA CYS A 40 7.87 8.48 0.03
C CYS A 40 7.01 9.28 1.01
N MET A 41 5.67 9.14 0.98
CA MET A 41 4.81 9.86 1.93
C MET A 41 5.01 9.43 3.39
N LEU A 42 5.38 8.16 3.62
CA LEU A 42 5.54 7.60 4.96
C LEU A 42 6.94 7.87 5.56
N PHE A 43 7.97 7.98 4.72
CA PHE A 43 9.36 8.13 5.14
C PHE A 43 9.98 9.50 4.81
N SER A 44 9.32 10.36 4.02
CA SER A 44 9.82 11.70 3.75
C SER A 44 9.87 12.52 5.04
N ASN A 45 11.06 13.04 5.35
CA ASN A 45 11.31 13.97 6.46
C ASN A 45 11.10 15.44 6.04
N ALA A 46 10.54 15.65 4.85
CA ALA A 46 10.27 16.97 4.31
C ALA A 46 9.16 17.67 5.11
N LYS A 47 9.22 19.01 5.14
CA LYS A 47 8.15 19.84 5.74
C LYS A 47 6.79 19.59 5.05
N ASP A 48 6.85 19.26 3.77
CA ASP A 48 5.70 19.00 2.90
C ASP A 48 5.97 17.74 2.05
N PRO A 49 5.73 16.53 2.58
CA PRO A 49 5.97 15.28 1.87
C PRO A 49 5.07 15.15 0.63
N GLN A 50 3.93 15.85 0.59
CA GLN A 50 3.05 15.87 -0.56
C GLN A 50 3.71 16.53 -1.79
N ALA A 51 4.44 17.63 -1.56
CA ALA A 51 5.18 18.34 -2.60
C ALA A 51 6.40 17.53 -3.08
N ASP A 52 7.12 16.94 -2.13
CA ASP A 52 8.30 16.11 -2.37
C ASP A 52 7.97 14.86 -3.20
N CYS A 53 6.87 14.19 -2.83
CA CYS A 53 6.41 12.98 -3.52
C CYS A 53 5.52 13.25 -4.75
N GLN A 54 5.31 14.52 -5.17
CA GLN A 54 4.45 14.82 -6.33
C GLN A 54 4.90 14.10 -7.60
N SER A 55 6.21 13.96 -7.82
CA SER A 55 6.75 13.26 -8.98
C SER A 55 6.31 11.79 -9.01
N LEU A 56 6.28 11.14 -7.85
CA LEU A 56 5.84 9.75 -7.69
C LEU A 56 4.32 9.62 -7.82
N VAL A 57 3.56 10.59 -7.30
CA VAL A 57 2.10 10.67 -7.49
C VAL A 57 1.76 10.83 -8.98
N ALA A 58 2.50 11.67 -9.71
CA ALA A 58 2.30 11.88 -11.14
C ALA A 58 2.60 10.62 -11.96
N GLN A 59 3.66 9.87 -11.61
CA GLN A 59 3.91 8.56 -12.21
C GLN A 59 2.78 7.58 -11.94
N TYR A 60 2.32 7.48 -10.69
CA TYR A 60 1.19 6.60 -10.34
C TYR A 60 -0.07 6.93 -11.14
N LYS A 61 -0.41 8.22 -11.26
CA LYS A 61 -1.54 8.67 -12.10
C LYS A 61 -1.34 8.33 -13.57
N THR A 62 -0.15 8.53 -14.11
CA THR A 62 0.18 8.21 -15.51
C THR A 62 0.02 6.72 -15.78
N CYS A 63 0.51 5.87 -14.87
CA CYS A 63 0.31 4.44 -14.95
C CYS A 63 -1.19 4.09 -14.91
N MET A 64 -1.98 4.62 -13.98
CA MET A 64 -3.42 4.31 -13.94
C MET A 64 -4.20 4.81 -15.16
N LEU A 65 -3.83 5.97 -15.69
CA LEU A 65 -4.38 6.52 -16.93
C LEU A 65 -4.10 5.63 -18.14
N GLY A 66 -2.91 5.02 -18.22
CA GLY A 66 -2.54 4.09 -19.29
C GLY A 66 -3.42 2.83 -19.34
N PHE A 67 -4.02 2.46 -18.21
CA PHE A 67 -4.95 1.34 -18.11
C PHE A 67 -6.43 1.77 -18.13
N GLY A 68 -6.71 3.06 -18.37
CA GLY A 68 -8.07 3.59 -18.46
C GLY A 68 -8.73 3.89 -17.12
N TYR A 69 -7.98 3.92 -16.01
CA TYR A 69 -8.49 4.27 -14.68
C TYR A 69 -8.18 5.74 -14.36
N LYS A 70 -9.21 6.52 -13.99
CA LYS A 70 -9.08 7.91 -13.52
C LYS A 70 -8.99 7.94 -11.99
N VAL A 71 -8.00 8.68 -11.46
CA VAL A 71 -7.59 8.74 -10.04
C VAL A 71 -7.49 10.17 -9.55
#